data_AF-A0A9P1ED10-F1
#
_entry.id   AF-A0A9P1ED10-F1
#
_cell.length_a   1.000
_cell.length_b   1.000
_cell.length_c   1.000
_cell.angle_alpha   90.00
_cell.angle_beta   90.00
_cell.angle_gamma   90.00
#
_symmetry.space_group_name_H-M   'P 1'
#
loop_
_entity.id
_entity.type
_entity.pdbx_description
1 polymer ?
#
loop_
_entity_poly.entity_id
_entity_poly.type
_entity_poly.pdbx_seq_one_letter_code
_entity_poly.pdbx_strand_id
1 'polypeptide(L)'
;MAGDLFEDLPPPHASSNTGVSGSSPAATSATRVEASPALKSALKSALKRAKPPQETPPETSTSEKRLRFKTTTDASESQVIEAMEKISSHIKNPLKFNKASKLAIQLIQAGSVKPSTSEHFFAILEAAMSSPTACNEPSLRADYHALLTASQDVVECLPKKQQSLFTVWTIRAIVANDLFTDDSFVFSKATGKIKEGISNLPLATKDDDIDEAASLEDKTQAENANGQNPDTSSEVTIVNNKEEQDPFGLDALIPSTSKKDGKAKALKERKEVEDAKTLLKSKREAWILCLEIAAKRYKTPWCQTGIDILVKHAFDNASRFTSKQREAIGKLWASVREQQVRRKHGKSVSGKLDVNGFEWLQEKYANEKISIRHSVGASGDRKCTQWLG
;
A
#
# COMPACT_ATOMS: atom_id res chain seq x y z
N MET A 1 6.77 16.53 -11.07
CA MET A 1 6.40 15.87 -12.33
C MET A 1 5.05 16.41 -12.71
N ALA A 2 4.96 17.16 -13.81
CA ALA A 2 3.69 17.65 -14.35
C ALA A 2 3.19 16.68 -15.42
N GLY A 3 2.85 15.46 -14.99
CA GLY A 3 1.97 14.57 -15.74
C GLY A 3 0.60 14.64 -15.08
N ASP A 4 -0.44 14.85 -15.87
CA ASP A 4 -1.80 14.95 -15.35
C ASP A 4 -2.17 13.61 -14.70
N LEU A 5 -2.36 13.64 -13.37
CA LEU A 5 -2.25 12.49 -12.44
C LEU A 5 -3.35 11.41 -12.63
N PHE A 6 -4.18 11.54 -13.67
CA PHE A 6 -5.36 10.73 -13.92
C PHE A 6 -5.59 10.39 -15.41
N GLU A 7 -4.57 10.52 -16.26
CA GLU A 7 -4.67 10.22 -17.71
C GLU A 7 -5.06 8.77 -18.02
N ASP A 8 -4.89 7.83 -17.09
CA ASP A 8 -5.31 6.42 -17.24
C ASP A 8 -6.83 6.20 -17.12
N LEU A 9 -7.63 7.26 -16.99
CA LEU A 9 -9.09 7.19 -17.02
C LEU A 9 -9.62 7.40 -18.44
N PRO A 10 -10.52 6.53 -18.95
CA PRO A 10 -10.98 6.60 -20.32
C PRO A 10 -11.71 7.93 -20.61
N PRO A 11 -11.45 8.58 -21.76
CA PRO A 11 -12.06 9.86 -22.10
C PRO A 11 -13.56 9.72 -22.42
N PRO A 12 -14.36 10.79 -22.24
CA PRO A 12 -15.78 10.80 -22.60
C PRO A 12 -15.94 10.92 -24.12
N HIS A 13 -16.23 9.80 -24.80
CA HIS A 13 -16.57 9.86 -26.22
C HIS A 13 -18.03 10.33 -26.42
N ALA A 14 -18.15 11.49 -27.07
CA ALA A 14 -19.38 11.99 -27.64
C ALA A 14 -19.88 11.02 -28.73
N SER A 15 -21.16 10.66 -28.65
CA SER A 15 -21.81 9.75 -29.59
C SER A 15 -22.07 10.43 -30.93
N SER A 16 -21.38 10.01 -31.99
CA SER A 16 -21.83 10.22 -33.37
C SER A 16 -22.44 8.91 -33.90
N ASN A 17 -23.76 8.95 -34.06
CA ASN A 17 -24.61 7.94 -34.68
C ASN A 17 -24.43 7.95 -36.20
N THR A 18 -24.21 6.77 -36.80
CA THR A 18 -24.50 6.34 -38.19
C THR A 18 -24.01 4.87 -38.25
N GLY A 19 -24.74 3.80 -38.57
CA GLY A 19 -25.94 3.63 -39.36
C GLY A 19 -25.63 2.64 -40.51
N VAL A 20 -26.37 1.52 -40.55
CA VAL A 20 -26.79 0.74 -41.75
C VAL A 20 -26.05 -0.58 -42.12
N SER A 21 -26.85 -1.68 -42.01
CA SER A 21 -27.03 -2.91 -42.84
C SER A 21 -25.87 -3.86 -43.18
N GLY A 22 -25.98 -5.17 -42.88
CA GLY A 22 -26.56 -6.23 -43.75
C GLY A 22 -25.38 -6.97 -44.44
N SER A 23 -25.26 -8.28 -44.62
CA SER A 23 -26.15 -9.42 -44.84
C SER A 23 -25.32 -10.73 -44.72
N SER A 24 -25.97 -11.86 -44.45
CA SER A 24 -25.47 -13.23 -44.74
C SER A 24 -25.90 -13.63 -46.17
N PRO A 25 -25.22 -14.57 -46.87
CA PRO A 25 -25.50 -16.01 -46.66
C PRO A 25 -24.35 -17.01 -46.94
N ALA A 26 -24.53 -18.23 -46.39
CA ALA A 26 -24.27 -19.59 -46.93
C ALA A 26 -22.90 -19.93 -47.58
N ALA A 27 -22.38 -21.16 -47.59
CA ALA A 27 -22.53 -22.47 -46.94
C ALA A 27 -21.52 -23.37 -47.68
N THR A 28 -20.71 -24.23 -47.03
CA THR A 28 -20.28 -25.52 -47.62
C THR A 28 -19.51 -26.44 -46.65
N SER A 29 -20.09 -27.63 -46.46
CA SER A 29 -19.52 -28.98 -46.45
C SER A 29 -18.21 -29.36 -45.70
N ALA A 30 -18.39 -30.33 -44.79
CA ALA A 30 -17.63 -31.57 -44.58
C ALA A 30 -16.16 -31.51 -44.11
N THR A 31 -15.86 -32.16 -42.96
CA THR A 31 -15.18 -33.48 -42.91
C THR A 31 -15.14 -33.98 -41.46
N ARG A 32 -15.45 -35.27 -41.29
CA ARG A 32 -15.43 -36.08 -40.07
C ARG A 32 -14.02 -36.62 -39.83
N VAL A 33 -13.42 -36.37 -38.66
CA VAL A 33 -12.45 -37.29 -38.03
C VAL A 33 -12.62 -37.28 -36.51
N GLU A 34 -12.50 -38.48 -35.99
CA GLU A 34 -12.78 -39.06 -34.69
C GLU A 34 -11.66 -38.84 -33.66
N ALA A 35 -12.02 -38.75 -32.37
CA ALA A 35 -11.38 -39.41 -31.21
C ALA A 35 -11.42 -38.54 -29.93
N SER A 36 -12.22 -38.96 -28.96
CA SER A 36 -12.19 -38.51 -27.56
C SER A 36 -11.18 -39.32 -26.74
N PRO A 37 -10.67 -38.76 -25.62
CA PRO A 37 -10.33 -39.58 -24.47
C PRO A 37 -11.22 -39.23 -23.26
N ALA A 38 -11.90 -40.26 -22.76
CA ALA A 38 -12.76 -40.23 -21.58
C ALA A 38 -11.95 -40.11 -20.28
N LEU A 39 -12.31 -39.16 -19.41
CA LEU A 39 -11.83 -39.06 -18.03
C LEU A 39 -12.64 -40.02 -17.15
N LYS A 40 -11.94 -40.97 -16.51
CA LYS A 40 -12.54 -41.93 -15.57
C LYS A 40 -12.68 -41.28 -14.18
N SER A 41 -13.91 -41.26 -13.69
CA SER A 41 -14.26 -40.98 -12.30
C SER A 41 -14.08 -42.23 -11.44
N ALA A 42 -13.49 -42.07 -10.25
CA ALA A 42 -13.42 -43.11 -9.24
C ALA A 42 -13.64 -42.48 -7.85
N LEU A 43 -14.90 -42.38 -7.45
CA LEU A 43 -15.32 -42.19 -6.05
C LEU A 43 -16.11 -43.44 -5.63
N LYS A 44 -15.58 -44.18 -4.66
CA LYS A 44 -16.28 -45.21 -3.88
C LYS A 44 -15.91 -44.97 -2.40
N SER A 45 -16.87 -44.59 -1.55
CA SER A 45 -17.61 -45.46 -0.60
C SER A 45 -16.70 -46.08 0.48
N ALA A 46 -17.05 -46.25 1.75
CA ALA A 46 -18.18 -45.86 2.58
C ALA A 46 -17.77 -46.14 4.05
N LEU A 47 -18.13 -45.21 4.92
CA LEU A 47 -18.65 -45.39 6.28
C LEU A 47 -18.41 -46.74 7.01
N LYS A 48 -17.55 -46.73 8.03
CA LYS A 48 -17.70 -47.60 9.22
C LYS A 48 -17.54 -46.78 10.50
N ARG A 49 -18.59 -46.88 11.33
CA ARG A 49 -18.82 -46.25 12.63
C ARG A 49 -18.20 -47.11 13.75
N ALA A 50 -17.57 -46.49 14.73
CA ALA A 50 -17.38 -47.04 16.08
C ALA A 50 -17.53 -45.93 17.13
N LYS A 51 -18.20 -46.26 18.24
CA LYS A 51 -18.54 -45.42 19.41
C LYS A 51 -17.58 -45.78 20.60
N PRO A 52 -17.33 -44.91 21.60
CA PRO A 52 -16.11 -44.92 22.41
C PRO A 52 -16.27 -45.62 23.78
N PRO A 53 -15.16 -45.75 24.54
CA PRO A 53 -15.21 -45.71 26.00
C PRO A 53 -14.33 -44.61 26.63
N GLN A 54 -14.82 -44.14 27.79
CA GLN A 54 -14.29 -43.12 28.71
C GLN A 54 -13.10 -43.60 29.58
N GLU A 55 -12.28 -42.59 29.94
CA GLU A 55 -11.68 -42.27 31.26
C GLU A 55 -10.50 -43.05 31.90
N THR A 56 -9.38 -42.30 31.95
CA THR A 56 -8.44 -42.04 33.10
C THR A 56 -7.14 -42.87 33.29
N PRO A 57 -6.08 -42.24 33.86
CA PRO A 57 -4.64 -42.37 33.50
C PRO A 57 -3.84 -43.12 34.61
N PRO A 58 -2.49 -43.03 34.78
CA PRO A 58 -1.42 -42.36 34.02
C PRO A 58 -0.17 -43.23 33.73
N GLU A 59 0.81 -42.59 33.09
CA GLU A 59 2.26 -42.80 33.17
C GLU A 59 3.04 -43.20 31.90
N THR A 60 3.99 -42.31 31.62
CA THR A 60 5.31 -42.51 31.02
C THR A 60 5.47 -42.57 29.49
N SER A 61 6.24 -41.59 29.03
CA SER A 61 7.17 -41.63 27.91
C SER A 61 6.58 -41.63 26.50
N THR A 62 6.63 -40.46 25.87
CA THR A 62 7.68 -40.18 24.88
C THR A 62 7.66 -38.69 24.57
N SER A 63 8.73 -38.01 24.97
CA SER A 63 9.01 -36.65 24.56
C SER A 63 9.22 -36.63 23.05
N GLU A 64 8.29 -36.03 22.30
CA GLU A 64 8.55 -35.64 20.92
C GLU A 64 9.78 -34.75 20.90
N LYS A 65 10.87 -35.28 20.34
CA LYS A 65 12.12 -34.57 20.09
C LYS A 65 11.86 -33.51 19.01
N ARG A 66 11.24 -32.40 19.40
CA ARG A 66 11.37 -31.14 18.66
C ARG A 66 12.82 -30.71 18.84
N LEU A 67 13.64 -30.95 17.81
CA LEU A 67 14.96 -30.33 17.69
C LEU A 67 14.76 -28.81 17.65
N ARG A 68 14.72 -28.20 18.83
CA ARG A 68 15.00 -26.77 18.97
C ARG A 68 16.51 -26.67 18.85
N PHE A 69 16.99 -26.26 17.68
CA PHE A 69 18.32 -25.69 17.60
C PHE A 69 18.35 -24.53 18.61
N LYS A 70 19.07 -24.74 19.72
CA LYS A 70 19.45 -23.66 20.61
C LYS A 70 20.45 -22.82 19.81
N THR A 71 19.96 -21.77 19.17
CA THR A 71 20.83 -20.70 18.67
C THR A 71 21.28 -19.87 19.88
N THR A 72 22.10 -20.46 20.75
CA THR A 72 22.90 -19.72 21.73
C THR A 72 24.25 -19.47 21.08
N THR A 73 24.28 -18.55 20.13
CA THR A 73 25.50 -17.80 19.83
C THR A 73 25.30 -16.45 20.46
N ASP A 74 25.90 -16.27 21.63
CA ASP A 74 26.13 -14.97 22.25
C ASP A 74 27.10 -14.21 21.33
N ALA A 75 26.57 -13.69 20.23
CA ALA A 75 27.32 -12.87 19.29
C ALA A 75 27.67 -11.57 20.02
N SER A 76 28.95 -11.18 19.99
CA SER A 76 29.36 -9.93 20.64
C SER A 76 28.59 -8.75 20.05
N GLU A 77 28.30 -7.74 20.87
CA GLU A 77 27.52 -6.57 20.41
C GLU A 77 28.17 -5.90 19.19
N SER A 78 29.51 -5.91 19.11
CA SER A 78 30.26 -5.44 17.95
C SER A 78 29.96 -6.20 16.66
N GLN A 79 29.82 -7.52 16.70
CA GLN A 79 29.47 -8.33 15.54
C GLN A 79 28.05 -8.07 15.09
N VAL A 80 27.13 -7.85 16.04
CA VAL A 80 25.74 -7.48 15.75
C VAL A 80 25.69 -6.13 15.04
N ILE A 81 26.43 -5.14 15.52
CA ILE A 81 26.50 -3.80 14.90
C ILE A 81 27.07 -3.88 13.49
N GLU A 82 28.19 -4.59 13.28
CA GLU A 82 28.80 -4.75 11.95
C GLU A 82 27.83 -5.47 10.98
N ALA A 83 27.07 -6.46 11.47
CA ALA A 83 26.05 -7.12 10.69
C ALA A 83 24.90 -6.16 10.30
N MET A 84 24.45 -5.31 11.23
CA MET A 84 23.41 -4.31 10.97
C MET A 84 23.84 -3.30 9.89
N GLU A 85 25.09 -2.82 9.92
CA GLU A 85 25.64 -1.92 8.90
C GLU A 85 25.71 -2.56 7.51
N LYS A 86 26.14 -3.83 7.44
CA LYS A 86 26.14 -4.60 6.18
C LYS A 86 24.72 -4.79 5.63
N ILE A 87 23.76 -5.07 6.50
CA ILE A 87 22.35 -5.20 6.11
C ILE A 87 21.82 -3.85 5.60
N SER A 88 22.08 -2.74 6.31
CA SER A 88 21.65 -1.39 5.90
C SER A 88 22.21 -1.00 4.51
N SER A 89 23.44 -1.42 4.21
CA SER A 89 24.04 -1.18 2.88
C SER A 89 23.37 -1.99 1.76
N HIS A 90 22.92 -3.22 2.06
CA HIS A 90 22.31 -4.10 1.06
C HIS A 90 20.80 -3.93 0.90
N ILE A 91 20.11 -3.41 1.92
CA ILE A 91 18.65 -3.28 1.90
C ILE A 91 18.18 -2.20 0.92
N LYS A 92 19.02 -1.21 0.58
CA LYS A 92 18.72 -0.20 -0.45
C LYS A 92 18.55 -0.78 -1.86
N ASN A 93 19.14 -1.94 -2.13
CA ASN A 93 19.10 -2.56 -3.46
C ASN A 93 17.90 -3.53 -3.55
N PRO A 94 16.95 -3.31 -4.47
CA PRO A 94 15.75 -4.15 -4.59
C PRO A 94 16.07 -5.63 -4.84
N LEU A 95 17.16 -5.94 -5.56
CA LEU A 95 17.57 -7.33 -5.83
C LEU A 95 18.08 -8.05 -4.58
N LYS A 96 18.64 -7.32 -3.63
CA LYS A 96 19.19 -7.85 -2.37
C LYS A 96 18.21 -7.71 -1.20
N PHE A 97 17.17 -6.92 -1.37
CA PHE A 97 16.18 -6.58 -0.33
C PHE A 97 15.55 -7.81 0.32
N ASN A 98 15.09 -8.80 -0.47
CA ASN A 98 14.43 -10.00 0.08
C ASN A 98 15.33 -10.76 1.07
N LYS A 99 16.63 -10.90 0.76
CA LYS A 99 17.58 -11.56 1.67
C LYS A 99 17.92 -10.66 2.86
N ALA A 100 18.18 -9.38 2.62
CA ALA A 100 18.55 -8.43 3.68
C ALA A 100 17.42 -8.24 4.71
N SER A 101 16.17 -8.12 4.26
CA SER A 101 14.99 -8.01 5.12
C SER A 101 14.78 -9.24 6.00
N LYS A 102 14.97 -10.46 5.46
CA LYS A 102 14.92 -11.70 6.25
C LYS A 102 15.99 -11.76 7.33
N LEU A 103 17.22 -11.32 7.02
CA LEU A 103 18.29 -11.23 8.02
C LEU A 103 17.95 -10.18 9.10
N ALA A 104 17.38 -9.04 8.73
CA ALA A 104 16.92 -8.04 9.69
C ALA A 104 15.82 -8.60 10.61
N ILE A 105 14.86 -9.36 10.08
CA ILE A 105 13.83 -10.05 10.87
C ILE A 105 14.45 -11.07 11.83
N GLN A 106 15.49 -11.79 11.40
CA GLN A 106 16.21 -12.73 12.28
C GLN A 106 16.91 -12.02 13.43
N LEU A 107 17.45 -10.82 13.22
CA LEU A 107 18.03 -10.02 14.31
C LEU A 107 16.98 -9.62 15.36
N ILE A 108 15.76 -9.30 14.92
CA ILE A 108 14.62 -9.03 15.81
C ILE A 108 14.27 -10.29 16.61
N GLN A 109 14.08 -11.42 15.92
CA GLN A 109 13.71 -12.71 16.53
C GLN A 109 14.76 -13.24 17.50
N ALA A 110 16.04 -12.93 17.27
CA ALA A 110 17.14 -13.28 18.16
C ALA A 110 17.23 -12.37 19.39
N GLY A 111 16.43 -11.30 19.49
CA GLY A 111 16.50 -10.32 20.58
C GLY A 111 17.75 -9.43 20.53
N SER A 112 18.38 -9.29 19.36
CA SER A 112 19.59 -8.50 19.16
C SER A 112 19.34 -6.99 19.09
N VAL A 113 18.06 -6.57 19.01
CA VAL A 113 17.63 -5.17 19.01
C VAL A 113 17.37 -4.73 20.45
N LYS A 114 18.37 -4.11 21.06
CA LYS A 114 18.33 -3.53 22.41
C LYS A 114 18.41 -2.00 22.31
N PRO A 115 18.15 -1.24 23.38
CA PRO A 115 18.35 0.22 23.37
C PRO A 115 19.77 0.67 22.98
N SER A 116 20.79 -0.18 23.17
CA SER A 116 22.17 0.08 22.73
C SER A 116 22.39 -0.10 21.21
N THR A 117 21.65 -1.00 20.57
CA THR A 117 21.78 -1.32 19.13
C THR A 117 20.63 -0.76 18.29
N SER A 118 19.64 -0.14 18.92
CA SER A 118 18.39 0.31 18.29
C SER A 118 18.63 1.37 17.21
N GLU A 119 19.62 2.25 17.37
CA GLU A 119 19.99 3.25 16.36
C GLU A 119 20.50 2.60 15.07
N HIS A 120 21.33 1.57 15.17
CA HIS A 120 21.86 0.82 14.02
C HIS A 120 20.74 0.03 13.32
N PHE A 121 19.82 -0.54 14.10
CA PHE A 121 18.64 -1.18 13.54
C PHE A 121 17.71 -0.17 12.85
N PHE A 122 17.52 1.01 13.42
CA PHE A 122 16.75 2.07 12.79
C PHE A 122 17.38 2.51 11.44
N ALA A 123 18.70 2.57 11.35
CA ALA A 123 19.40 2.85 10.10
C ALA A 123 19.13 1.79 9.00
N ILE A 124 18.81 0.54 9.37
CA ILE A 124 18.34 -0.47 8.41
C ILE A 124 16.94 -0.10 7.89
N LEU A 125 16.03 0.28 8.78
CA LEU A 125 14.66 0.65 8.40
C LEU A 125 14.65 1.94 7.56
N GLU A 126 15.46 2.92 7.91
CA GLU A 126 15.63 4.15 7.14
C GLU A 126 16.20 3.88 5.75
N ALA A 127 17.22 3.01 5.66
CA ALA A 127 17.78 2.58 4.39
C ALA A 127 16.73 1.84 3.53
N ALA A 128 15.90 1.00 4.14
CA ALA A 128 14.81 0.32 3.43
C ALA A 128 13.76 1.30 2.90
N MET A 129 13.37 2.28 3.71
CA MET A 129 12.32 3.24 3.40
C MET A 129 12.81 4.50 2.68
N SER A 130 14.10 4.54 2.30
CA SER A 130 14.71 5.65 1.55
C SER A 130 14.05 5.87 0.18
N SER A 131 13.49 4.82 -0.43
CA SER A 131 12.66 4.92 -1.63
C SER A 131 11.18 4.81 -1.27
N PRO A 132 10.41 5.91 -1.33
CA PRO A 132 9.00 5.94 -0.93
C PRO A 132 8.11 4.94 -1.65
N THR A 133 8.38 4.65 -2.92
CA THR A 133 7.51 3.84 -3.79
C THR A 133 7.88 2.36 -3.82
N ALA A 134 9.14 2.01 -3.50
CA ALA A 134 9.64 0.63 -3.56
C ALA A 134 8.85 -0.34 -2.66
N CYS A 135 8.26 0.16 -1.57
CA CYS A 135 7.51 -0.66 -0.62
C CYS A 135 6.16 -1.17 -1.16
N ASN A 136 5.63 -0.57 -2.23
CA ASN A 136 4.37 -0.97 -2.85
C ASN A 136 4.56 -1.82 -4.12
N GLU A 137 5.81 -2.10 -4.51
CA GLU A 137 6.12 -2.94 -5.67
C GLU A 137 5.64 -4.39 -5.44
N PRO A 138 4.95 -5.02 -6.42
CA PRO A 138 4.37 -6.36 -6.24
C PRO A 138 5.37 -7.44 -5.81
N SER A 139 6.63 -7.35 -6.26
CA SER A 139 7.68 -8.32 -5.94
C SER A 139 8.26 -8.15 -4.54
N LEU A 140 8.18 -6.95 -3.96
CA LEU A 140 8.84 -6.62 -2.68
C LEU A 140 7.85 -6.38 -1.54
N ARG A 141 6.58 -6.07 -1.84
CA ARG A 141 5.55 -5.69 -0.86
C ARG A 141 5.43 -6.66 0.31
N ALA A 142 5.54 -7.97 0.06
CA ALA A 142 5.39 -9.00 1.08
C ALA A 142 6.56 -8.96 2.08
N ASP A 143 7.79 -8.75 1.59
CA ASP A 143 8.98 -8.65 2.43
C ASP A 143 9.00 -7.32 3.22
N TYR A 144 8.58 -6.20 2.61
CA TYR A 144 8.41 -4.92 3.32
C TYR A 144 7.37 -5.03 4.43
N HIS A 145 6.22 -5.64 4.12
CA HIS A 145 5.16 -5.88 5.09
C HIS A 145 5.67 -6.75 6.25
N ALA A 146 6.36 -7.85 5.95
CA ALA A 146 6.92 -8.74 6.97
C ALA A 146 7.97 -8.04 7.86
N LEU A 147 8.88 -7.26 7.26
CA LEU A 147 9.91 -6.53 7.98
C LEU A 147 9.32 -5.52 8.95
N LEU A 148 8.40 -4.67 8.47
CA LEU A 148 7.79 -3.66 9.36
C LEU A 148 6.84 -4.28 10.38
N THR A 149 6.18 -5.40 10.05
CA THR A 149 5.35 -6.12 11.03
C THR A 149 6.21 -6.66 12.16
N ALA A 150 7.32 -7.34 11.85
CA ALA A 150 8.26 -7.82 12.86
C ALA A 150 8.90 -6.66 13.64
N SER A 151 9.13 -5.52 12.99
CA SER A 151 9.72 -4.34 13.64
C SER A 151 8.81 -3.73 14.69
N GLN A 152 7.48 -3.95 14.64
CA GLN A 152 6.54 -3.44 15.65
C GLN A 152 6.88 -3.96 17.06
N ASP A 153 7.38 -5.19 17.18
CA ASP A 153 7.75 -5.82 18.46
C ASP A 153 8.93 -5.13 19.16
N VAL A 154 9.70 -4.32 18.42
CA VAL A 154 10.89 -3.62 18.93
C VAL A 154 10.78 -2.10 18.87
N VAL A 155 9.61 -1.55 18.50
CA VAL A 155 9.38 -0.10 18.40
C VAL A 155 9.59 0.61 19.74
N GLU A 156 9.26 -0.05 20.85
CA GLU A 156 9.42 0.51 22.20
C GLU A 156 10.88 0.82 22.54
N CYS A 157 11.84 0.11 21.92
CA CYS A 157 13.27 0.36 22.06
C CYS A 157 13.75 1.61 21.30
N LEU A 158 12.94 2.17 20.40
CA LEU A 158 13.29 3.34 19.59
C LEU A 158 12.95 4.64 20.32
N PRO A 159 13.72 5.72 20.14
CA PRO A 159 13.36 7.06 20.61
C PRO A 159 12.07 7.58 19.95
N LYS A 160 11.31 8.42 20.66
CA LYS A 160 10.00 8.93 20.22
C LYS A 160 9.97 9.53 18.82
N LYS A 161 11.04 10.23 18.41
CA LYS A 161 11.18 10.79 17.05
C LYS A 161 11.19 9.68 15.99
N GLN A 162 11.98 8.62 16.22
CA GLN A 162 12.06 7.46 15.34
C GLN A 162 10.77 6.64 15.33
N GLN A 163 10.07 6.52 16.46
CA GLN A 163 8.74 5.88 16.52
C GLN A 163 7.71 6.61 15.64
N SER A 164 7.78 7.95 15.59
CA SER A 164 6.90 8.77 14.75
C SER A 164 7.18 8.55 13.26
N LEU A 165 8.46 8.49 12.86
CA LEU A 165 8.86 8.10 11.50
C LEU A 165 8.41 6.69 11.14
N PHE A 166 8.63 5.74 12.05
CA PHE A 166 8.22 4.35 11.90
C PHE A 166 6.70 4.22 11.70
N THR A 167 5.91 5.07 12.37
CA THR A 167 4.45 5.13 12.17
C THR A 167 4.11 5.52 10.74
N VAL A 168 4.79 6.50 10.16
CA VAL A 168 4.61 6.90 8.76
C VAL A 168 4.97 5.76 7.81
N TRP A 169 6.09 5.07 8.06
CA TRP A 169 6.51 3.91 7.26
C TRP A 169 5.52 2.75 7.37
N THR A 170 4.97 2.51 8.55
CA THR A 170 3.91 1.51 8.77
C THR A 170 2.67 1.80 7.94
N ILE A 171 2.26 3.07 7.81
CA ILE A 171 1.14 3.45 6.94
C ILE A 171 1.49 3.08 5.48
N ARG A 172 2.68 3.44 5.01
CA ARG A 172 3.11 3.23 3.61
C ARG A 172 3.36 1.77 3.23
N ALA A 173 3.90 0.95 4.13
CA ALA A 173 4.33 -0.42 3.80
C ALA A 173 3.43 -1.51 4.37
N ILE A 174 2.58 -1.22 5.37
CA ILE A 174 1.62 -2.18 5.91
C ILE A 174 0.22 -1.79 5.46
N VAL A 175 -0.29 -0.63 5.88
CA VAL A 175 -1.69 -0.25 5.62
C VAL A 175 -1.98 -0.11 4.13
N ALA A 176 -1.08 0.53 3.38
CA ALA A 176 -1.20 0.61 1.93
C ALA A 176 -1.10 -0.76 1.25
N ASN A 177 -0.24 -1.65 1.74
CA ASN A 177 -0.06 -2.97 1.15
C ASN A 177 -1.25 -3.91 1.44
N ASP A 178 -1.92 -3.75 2.58
CA ASP A 178 -3.16 -4.45 2.92
C ASP A 178 -4.30 -4.15 1.93
N LEU A 179 -4.25 -3.04 1.18
CA LEU A 179 -5.25 -2.71 0.15
C LEU A 179 -5.09 -3.53 -1.14
N PHE A 180 -3.91 -4.12 -1.38
CA PHE A 180 -3.67 -5.00 -2.53
C PHE A 180 -3.96 -6.48 -2.22
N THR A 181 -4.72 -6.74 -1.17
CA THR A 181 -5.21 -8.08 -0.83
C THR A 181 -6.40 -8.48 -1.71
N ASP A 182 -6.64 -9.79 -1.76
CA ASP A 182 -7.89 -10.38 -2.28
C ASP A 182 -8.82 -10.86 -1.15
N ASP A 183 -8.43 -10.63 0.11
CA ASP A 183 -9.25 -10.90 1.30
C ASP A 183 -10.05 -9.65 1.71
N SER A 184 -11.37 -9.75 1.58
CA SER A 184 -12.31 -8.69 1.97
C SER A 184 -12.20 -8.23 3.44
N PHE A 185 -11.83 -9.13 4.36
CA PHE A 185 -11.68 -8.77 5.78
C PHE A 185 -10.42 -7.95 6.00
N VAL A 186 -9.30 -8.33 5.38
CA VAL A 186 -8.04 -7.58 5.45
C VAL A 186 -8.22 -6.20 4.82
N PHE A 187 -8.88 -6.13 3.66
CA PHE A 187 -9.19 -4.87 3.00
C PHE A 187 -10.06 -3.96 3.90
N SER A 188 -11.14 -4.51 4.47
CA SER A 188 -12.03 -3.76 5.35
C SER A 188 -11.31 -3.25 6.59
N LYS A 189 -10.43 -4.08 7.20
CA LYS A 189 -9.58 -3.67 8.33
C LYS A 189 -8.64 -2.52 7.94
N ALA A 190 -8.03 -2.58 6.75
CA ALA A 190 -7.16 -1.51 6.25
C ALA A 190 -7.94 -0.20 6.05
N THR A 191 -9.11 -0.26 5.40
CA THR A 191 -9.97 0.93 5.26
C THR A 191 -10.40 1.52 6.61
N GLY A 192 -10.68 0.69 7.61
CA GLY A 192 -10.93 1.12 8.99
C GLY A 192 -9.76 1.90 9.59
N LYS A 193 -8.55 1.34 9.51
CA LYS A 193 -7.32 2.01 9.97
C LYS A 193 -7.09 3.36 9.26
N ILE A 194 -7.37 3.43 7.96
CA ILE A 194 -7.24 4.69 7.19
C ILE A 194 -8.25 5.72 7.71
N LYS A 195 -9.51 5.34 7.93
CA LYS A 195 -10.52 6.26 8.48
C LYS A 195 -10.12 6.80 9.84
N GLU A 196 -9.71 5.93 10.77
CA GLU A 196 -9.21 6.33 12.09
C GLU A 196 -8.00 7.25 11.97
N GLY A 197 -7.06 6.90 11.10
CA GLY A 197 -5.86 7.69 10.80
C GLY A 197 -6.17 9.11 10.33
N ILE A 198 -7.15 9.26 9.43
CA ILE A 198 -7.62 10.56 8.92
C ILE A 198 -8.30 11.36 10.03
N SER A 199 -9.18 10.74 10.82
CA SER A 199 -9.86 11.41 11.94
C SER A 199 -8.89 11.94 12.99
N ASN A 200 -7.77 11.25 13.17
CA ASN A 200 -6.72 11.61 14.13
C ASN A 200 -5.72 12.65 13.61
N LEU A 201 -5.83 13.12 12.35
CA LEU A 201 -4.99 14.21 11.83
C LEU A 201 -5.41 15.55 12.43
N PRO A 202 -4.48 16.44 12.80
CA PRO A 202 -4.83 17.82 13.16
C PRO A 202 -5.36 18.59 11.94
N LEU A 203 -6.13 19.65 12.19
CA LEU A 203 -6.60 20.56 11.13
C LEU A 203 -5.41 21.16 10.38
N ALA A 204 -5.54 21.30 9.06
CA ALA A 204 -4.53 21.98 8.27
C ALA A 204 -4.62 23.50 8.49
N THR A 205 -3.47 24.12 8.63
CA THR A 205 -3.32 25.57 8.79
C THR A 205 -2.90 26.21 7.46
N LYS A 206 -3.00 27.54 7.37
CA LYS A 206 -2.53 28.28 6.19
C LYS A 206 -1.02 28.14 5.97
N ASP A 207 -0.27 27.97 7.06
CA ASP A 207 1.18 27.75 7.02
C ASP A 207 1.52 26.41 6.33
N ASP A 208 0.76 25.35 6.65
CA ASP A 208 0.89 24.05 5.97
C ASP A 208 0.63 24.16 4.45
N ASP A 209 -0.31 25.02 4.05
CA ASP A 209 -0.65 25.24 2.63
C ASP A 209 0.49 25.96 1.88
N ILE A 210 1.18 26.89 2.54
CA ILE A 210 2.34 27.60 1.98
C ILE A 210 3.56 26.66 1.88
N ASP A 211 3.83 25.89 2.93
CA ASP A 211 4.93 24.91 2.97
C ASP A 211 4.77 23.81 1.91
N GLU A 212 3.52 23.39 1.63
CA GLU A 212 3.24 22.47 0.53
C GLU A 212 3.52 23.09 -0.85
N ALA A 213 3.14 24.36 -1.05
CA ALA A 213 3.39 25.06 -2.31
C ALA A 213 4.90 25.19 -2.57
N ALA A 214 5.68 25.63 -1.57
CA ALA A 214 7.12 25.79 -1.68
C ALA A 214 7.85 24.48 -2.02
N SER A 215 7.54 23.38 -1.32
CA SER A 215 8.20 22.09 -1.61
C SER A 215 7.90 21.53 -3.00
N LEU A 216 6.78 21.92 -3.61
CA LEU A 216 6.44 21.52 -4.97
C LEU A 216 7.16 22.36 -6.02
N GLU A 217 7.40 23.64 -5.75
CA GLU A 217 8.26 24.49 -6.58
C GLU A 217 9.69 23.96 -6.60
N ASP A 218 10.25 23.61 -5.44
CA ASP A 218 11.58 23.00 -5.32
C ASP A 218 11.68 21.68 -6.12
N LYS A 219 10.66 20.82 -6.03
CA LYS A 219 10.63 19.57 -6.79
C LYS A 219 10.51 19.81 -8.30
N THR A 220 9.76 20.83 -8.71
CA THR A 220 9.59 21.19 -10.13
C THR A 220 10.87 21.79 -10.70
N GLN A 221 11.59 22.61 -9.92
CA GLN A 221 12.90 23.14 -10.30
C GLN A 221 13.98 22.04 -10.38
N ALA A 222 14.00 21.11 -9.42
CA ALA A 222 14.94 19.98 -9.43
C ALA A 222 14.72 19.03 -10.62
N GLU A 223 13.47 18.81 -11.03
CA GLU A 223 13.16 17.99 -12.21
C GLU A 223 13.49 18.69 -13.54
N ASN A 224 13.36 20.02 -13.61
CA ASN A 224 13.77 20.81 -14.78
C ASN A 224 15.30 20.91 -14.92
N ALA A 225 16.05 20.87 -13.82
CA ALA A 225 17.51 20.87 -13.82
C ALA A 225 18.13 19.53 -14.27
N ASN A 226 17.37 18.43 -14.22
CA ASN A 226 17.84 17.10 -14.61
C ASN A 226 17.70 16.81 -16.12
N GLY A 227 17.34 17.82 -16.93
CA GLY A 227 17.18 17.72 -18.38
C GLY A 227 18.31 18.34 -19.22
N GLN A 228 19.36 18.88 -18.60
CA GLN A 228 20.52 19.45 -19.32
C GLN A 228 21.80 18.66 -19.01
N ASN A 229 22.34 18.01 -20.04
CA ASN A 229 23.68 17.44 -20.01
C ASN A 229 24.71 18.53 -19.69
N PRO A 230 25.78 18.22 -18.92
CA PRO A 230 26.81 19.17 -18.58
C PRO A 230 27.90 19.17 -19.65
N ASP A 231 28.12 20.30 -20.30
CA ASP A 231 29.46 20.61 -20.81
C ASP A 231 29.67 22.12 -20.90
N THR A 232 30.86 22.53 -20.44
CA THR A 232 31.51 23.84 -20.57
C THR A 232 31.31 24.86 -19.44
N SER A 233 32.14 24.67 -18.41
CA SER A 233 33.03 25.61 -17.70
C SER A 233 32.81 27.14 -17.75
N SER A 234 33.19 27.75 -16.61
CA SER A 234 33.41 29.18 -16.29
C SER A 234 32.19 29.86 -15.65
N GLU A 235 32.24 30.57 -14.52
CA GLU A 235 33.34 31.31 -13.91
C GLU A 235 32.98 31.60 -12.43
N VAL A 236 34.00 31.64 -11.58
CA VAL A 236 33.94 31.95 -10.16
C VAL A 236 33.38 33.36 -9.95
N THR A 237 32.30 33.52 -9.18
CA THR A 237 31.97 34.80 -8.54
C THR A 237 31.75 34.57 -7.05
N ILE A 238 32.84 34.68 -6.28
CA ILE A 238 32.80 34.81 -4.82
C ILE A 238 32.24 36.22 -4.55
N VAL A 239 30.98 36.29 -4.12
CA VAL A 239 30.41 37.53 -3.60
C VAL A 239 30.94 37.71 -2.17
N ASN A 240 31.84 38.68 -2.04
CA ASN A 240 32.35 39.23 -0.78
C ASN A 240 31.20 39.65 0.14
N ASN A 241 31.00 38.94 1.26
CA ASN A 241 30.49 39.54 2.49
C ASN A 241 31.67 39.70 3.44
N LYS A 242 32.35 40.85 3.34
CA LYS A 242 33.30 41.33 4.35
C LYS A 242 32.50 41.77 5.58
N GLU A 243 32.24 40.84 6.49
CA GLU A 243 32.16 41.22 7.90
C GLU A 243 33.60 41.55 8.32
N GLU A 244 33.83 42.80 8.73
CA GLU A 244 35.09 43.28 9.29
C GLU A 244 35.57 42.31 10.38
N GLN A 245 36.59 41.51 10.05
CA GLN A 245 37.36 40.80 11.07
C GLN A 245 38.37 41.80 11.62
N ASP A 246 38.19 42.14 12.90
CA ASP A 246 39.01 43.06 13.67
C ASP A 246 40.52 42.74 13.53
N PRO A 247 41.31 43.59 12.86
CA PRO A 247 42.72 43.34 12.58
C PRO A 247 43.63 43.39 13.82
N PHE A 248 43.11 43.79 14.98
CA PHE A 248 43.87 43.84 16.24
C PHE A 248 43.48 42.77 17.26
N GLY A 249 42.49 41.91 16.96
CA GLY A 249 42.11 40.78 17.82
C GLY A 249 41.65 41.19 19.22
N LEU A 250 41.14 42.42 19.38
CA LEU A 250 40.69 42.98 20.65
C LEU A 250 39.34 42.38 21.08
N ASP A 251 38.55 41.88 20.14
CA ASP A 251 37.30 41.15 20.43
C ASP A 251 37.51 39.86 21.25
N ALA A 252 38.73 39.31 21.28
CA ALA A 252 39.08 38.15 22.12
C ALA A 252 39.31 38.53 23.60
N LEU A 253 39.51 39.81 23.91
CA LEU A 253 39.82 40.32 25.25
C LEU A 253 38.59 40.88 25.98
N ILE A 254 37.45 40.99 25.31
CA ILE A 254 36.18 41.34 25.94
C ILE A 254 35.50 40.03 26.38
N PRO A 255 35.30 39.78 27.69
CA PRO A 255 34.55 38.61 28.14
C PRO A 255 33.09 38.78 27.69
N SER A 256 32.74 38.18 26.55
CA SER A 256 31.35 38.20 26.09
C SER A 256 30.50 37.39 27.08
N THR A 257 29.77 38.12 27.91
CA THR A 257 28.83 37.58 28.89
C THR A 257 27.76 36.76 28.16
N SER A 258 27.81 35.44 28.34
CA SER A 258 26.65 34.52 28.42
C SER A 258 25.52 34.71 27.39
N LYS A 259 25.81 34.57 26.08
CA LYS A 259 24.78 34.43 25.03
C LYS A 259 24.80 33.09 24.26
N LYS A 260 25.72 32.17 24.59
CA LYS A 260 25.92 30.94 23.83
C LYS A 260 24.85 29.87 24.10
N ASP A 261 24.33 29.79 25.32
CA ASP A 261 23.34 28.77 25.70
C ASP A 261 21.90 29.08 25.23
N GLY A 262 21.51 30.37 25.17
CA GLY A 262 20.20 30.79 24.68
C GLY A 262 20.02 30.59 23.17
N LYS A 263 21.07 30.82 22.38
CA LYS A 263 21.04 30.67 20.91
C LYS A 263 20.98 29.18 20.50
N ALA A 264 21.70 28.31 21.22
CA ALA A 264 21.67 26.87 20.98
C ALA A 264 20.31 26.24 21.35
N LYS A 265 19.69 26.69 22.45
CA LYS A 265 18.36 26.22 22.86
C LYS A 265 17.25 26.66 21.89
N ALA A 266 17.26 27.94 21.48
CA ALA A 266 16.29 28.45 20.49
C ALA A 266 16.45 27.79 19.10
N LEU A 267 17.68 27.46 18.68
CA LEU A 267 17.93 26.72 17.44
C LEU A 267 17.42 25.28 17.51
N LYS A 268 17.59 24.61 18.67
CA LYS A 268 17.10 23.25 18.91
C LYS A 268 15.57 23.18 18.92
N GLU A 269 14.92 24.14 19.57
CA GLU A 269 13.45 24.22 19.60
C GLU A 269 12.85 24.51 18.23
N ARG A 270 13.45 25.41 17.43
CA ARG A 270 13.04 25.66 16.04
C ARG A 270 13.15 24.41 15.16
N LYS A 271 14.26 23.68 15.28
CA LYS A 271 14.48 22.44 14.53
C LYS A 271 13.46 21.35 14.91
N GLU A 272 13.10 21.24 16.19
CA GLU A 272 12.11 20.26 16.63
C GLU A 272 10.69 20.56 16.13
N VAL A 273 10.32 21.84 16.03
CA VAL A 273 9.05 22.27 15.42
C VAL A 273 9.03 21.95 13.92
N GLU A 274 10.12 22.21 13.20
CA GLU A 274 10.27 21.89 11.79
C GLU A 274 10.21 20.37 11.52
N ASP A 275 10.91 19.57 12.33
CA ASP A 275 10.83 18.10 12.29
C ASP A 275 9.37 17.63 12.49
N ALA A 276 8.63 18.23 13.43
CA ALA A 276 7.23 17.86 13.66
C ALA A 276 6.34 18.20 12.46
N LYS A 277 6.55 19.35 11.82
CA LYS A 277 5.82 19.76 10.61
C LYS A 277 6.10 18.81 9.44
N THR A 278 7.38 18.47 9.20
CA THR A 278 7.77 17.55 8.12
C THR A 278 7.18 16.15 8.34
N LEU A 279 7.20 15.63 9.57
CA LEU A 279 6.55 14.37 9.91
C LEU A 279 5.06 14.38 9.65
N LEU A 280 4.39 15.46 10.04
CA LEU A 280 2.95 15.63 9.86
C LEU A 280 2.60 15.68 8.37
N LYS A 281 3.40 16.40 7.57
CA LYS A 281 3.31 16.39 6.11
C LYS A 281 3.47 14.99 5.54
N SER A 282 4.53 14.25 5.92
CA SER A 282 4.75 12.87 5.46
C SER A 282 3.62 11.92 5.85
N LYS A 283 2.98 12.14 7.01
CA LYS A 283 1.81 11.41 7.48
C LYS A 283 0.57 11.69 6.61
N ARG A 284 0.30 12.97 6.30
CA ARG A 284 -0.80 13.35 5.37
C ARG A 284 -0.60 12.70 4.01
N GLU A 285 0.60 12.80 3.45
CA GLU A 285 0.96 12.16 2.17
C GLU A 285 0.77 10.64 2.19
N ALA A 286 1.13 9.97 3.28
CA ALA A 286 0.96 8.53 3.42
C ALA A 286 -0.53 8.12 3.37
N TRP A 287 -1.43 8.92 3.95
CA TRP A 287 -2.86 8.69 3.86
C TRP A 287 -3.43 8.96 2.47
N ILE A 288 -2.94 9.99 1.77
CA ILE A 288 -3.31 10.24 0.37
C ILE A 288 -2.92 9.06 -0.51
N LEU A 289 -1.70 8.55 -0.36
CA LEU A 289 -1.23 7.34 -1.08
C LEU A 289 -2.15 6.13 -0.82
N CYS A 290 -2.62 5.94 0.42
CA CYS A 290 -3.58 4.87 0.72
C CYS A 290 -4.92 5.08 0.00
N LEU A 291 -5.43 6.31 -0.08
CA LEU A 291 -6.66 6.63 -0.81
C LEU A 291 -6.51 6.36 -2.31
N GLU A 292 -5.38 6.71 -2.90
CA GLU A 292 -5.07 6.43 -4.31
C GLU A 292 -5.03 4.94 -4.61
N ILE A 293 -4.37 4.15 -3.75
CA ILE A 293 -4.31 2.69 -3.90
C ILE A 293 -5.71 2.08 -3.77
N ALA A 294 -6.50 2.52 -2.78
CA ALA A 294 -7.87 2.05 -2.60
C ALA A 294 -8.73 2.36 -3.83
N ALA A 295 -8.62 3.58 -4.39
CA ALA A 295 -9.35 3.99 -5.58
C ALA A 295 -9.03 3.12 -6.80
N LYS A 296 -7.75 2.74 -7.00
CA LYS A 296 -7.35 1.82 -8.08
C LYS A 296 -8.02 0.45 -7.99
N ARG A 297 -8.45 0.04 -6.79
CA ARG A 297 -9.18 -1.23 -6.54
C ARG A 297 -10.68 -1.12 -6.73
N TYR A 298 -11.23 0.03 -7.16
CA TYR A 298 -12.67 0.19 -7.39
C TYR A 298 -13.21 -0.74 -8.50
N LYS A 299 -12.34 -1.21 -9.40
CA LYS A 299 -12.66 -2.22 -10.42
C LYS A 299 -13.14 -3.55 -9.81
N THR A 300 -12.77 -3.83 -8.55
CA THR A 300 -13.13 -5.06 -7.84
C THR A 300 -14.47 -4.89 -7.13
N PRO A 301 -15.55 -5.62 -7.52
CA PRO A 301 -16.90 -5.36 -7.03
C PRO A 301 -17.07 -5.39 -5.52
N TRP A 302 -16.44 -6.36 -4.85
CA TRP A 302 -16.53 -6.50 -3.39
C TRP A 302 -15.83 -5.36 -2.62
N CYS A 303 -14.91 -4.60 -3.24
CA CYS A 303 -14.25 -3.46 -2.62
C CYS A 303 -15.08 -2.16 -2.68
N GLN A 304 -15.99 -2.05 -3.66
CA GLN A 304 -16.59 -0.77 -4.06
C GLN A 304 -17.29 -0.04 -2.92
N THR A 305 -18.13 -0.73 -2.16
CA THR A 305 -18.84 -0.14 -1.01
C THR A 305 -17.86 0.35 0.07
N GLY A 306 -16.78 -0.40 0.32
CA GLY A 306 -15.74 0.02 1.26
C GLY A 306 -15.01 1.28 0.80
N ILE A 307 -14.70 1.37 -0.50
CA ILE A 307 -14.06 2.54 -1.11
C ILE A 307 -14.99 3.76 -1.09
N ASP A 308 -16.28 3.59 -1.42
CA ASP A 308 -17.29 4.65 -1.33
C ASP A 308 -17.29 5.30 0.06
N ILE A 309 -17.36 4.46 1.10
CA ILE A 309 -17.42 4.91 2.50
C ILE A 309 -16.10 5.58 2.90
N LEU A 310 -14.96 5.01 2.49
CA LEU A 310 -13.65 5.54 2.80
C LEU A 310 -13.41 6.92 2.17
N VAL A 311 -13.67 7.05 0.87
CA VAL A 311 -13.43 8.29 0.12
C VAL A 311 -14.40 9.38 0.56
N LYS A 312 -15.66 9.03 0.84
CA LYS A 312 -16.61 9.96 1.46
C LYS A 312 -16.09 10.46 2.81
N HIS A 313 -15.61 9.56 3.67
CA HIS A 313 -15.06 9.93 4.96
C HIS A 313 -13.84 10.86 4.84
N ALA A 314 -12.95 10.62 3.86
CA ALA A 314 -11.82 11.50 3.57
C ALA A 314 -12.29 12.90 3.10
N PHE A 315 -13.31 12.95 2.25
CA PHE A 315 -13.90 14.21 1.78
C PHE A 315 -14.57 15.00 2.91
N ASP A 316 -15.36 14.34 3.76
CA ASP A 316 -15.99 14.97 4.93
C ASP A 316 -14.96 15.53 5.93
N ASN A 317 -13.74 14.97 5.94
CA ASN A 317 -12.60 15.41 6.76
C ASN A 317 -11.51 16.15 5.97
N ALA A 318 -11.83 16.68 4.77
CA ALA A 318 -10.84 17.30 3.90
C ALA A 318 -10.10 18.48 4.55
N SER A 319 -10.72 19.18 5.52
CA SER A 319 -10.09 20.28 6.29
C SER A 319 -8.82 19.87 7.07
N ARG A 320 -8.57 18.58 7.27
CA ARG A 320 -7.36 18.04 7.91
C ARG A 320 -6.17 17.92 6.95
N PHE A 321 -6.41 18.09 5.65
CA PHE A 321 -5.41 18.02 4.59
C PHE A 321 -5.05 19.41 4.07
N THR A 322 -3.92 19.52 3.41
CA THR A 322 -3.46 20.77 2.76
C THR A 322 -4.31 21.09 1.52
N SER A 323 -4.20 22.32 1.01
CA SER A 323 -5.01 22.82 -0.09
C SER A 323 -4.98 21.94 -1.35
N LYS A 324 -3.80 21.48 -1.79
CA LYS A 324 -3.70 20.62 -2.98
C LYS A 324 -4.20 19.21 -2.71
N GLN A 325 -3.94 18.68 -1.52
CA GLN A 325 -4.49 17.40 -1.07
C GLN A 325 -6.02 17.44 -0.99
N ARG A 326 -6.61 18.55 -0.54
CA ARG A 326 -8.06 18.78 -0.54
C ARG A 326 -8.63 18.74 -1.95
N GLU A 327 -7.97 19.38 -2.90
CA GLU A 327 -8.37 19.35 -4.31
C GLU A 327 -8.31 17.91 -4.87
N ALA A 328 -7.22 17.18 -4.59
CA ALA A 328 -7.07 15.78 -4.99
C ALA A 328 -8.17 14.88 -4.41
N ILE A 329 -8.48 15.03 -3.12
CA ILE A 329 -9.59 14.32 -2.47
C ILE A 329 -10.93 14.70 -3.12
N GLY A 330 -11.13 15.98 -3.45
CA GLY A 330 -12.34 16.46 -4.15
C GLY A 330 -12.52 15.81 -5.52
N LYS A 331 -11.46 15.77 -6.33
CA LYS A 331 -11.44 15.07 -7.63
C LYS A 331 -11.72 13.58 -7.47
N LEU A 332 -11.07 12.94 -6.50
CA LEU A 332 -11.27 11.53 -6.19
C LEU A 332 -12.71 11.23 -5.78
N TRP A 333 -13.30 12.06 -4.91
CA TRP A 333 -14.69 11.92 -4.49
C TRP A 333 -15.67 12.09 -5.64
N ALA A 334 -15.45 13.08 -6.52
CA ALA A 334 -16.28 13.27 -7.71
C ALA A 334 -16.28 12.02 -8.61
N SER A 335 -15.09 11.46 -8.87
CA SER A 335 -14.94 10.23 -9.67
C SER A 335 -15.64 9.04 -9.04
N VAL A 336 -15.41 8.79 -7.74
CA VAL A 336 -16.03 7.67 -7.02
C VAL A 336 -17.54 7.82 -6.93
N ARG A 337 -18.05 9.03 -6.67
CA ARG A 337 -19.48 9.32 -6.63
C ARG A 337 -20.13 9.07 -7.99
N GLU A 338 -19.48 9.46 -9.07
CA GLU A 338 -19.97 9.18 -10.43
C GLU A 338 -20.03 7.67 -10.70
N GLN A 339 -19.00 6.92 -10.32
CA GLN A 339 -18.98 5.46 -10.44
C GLN A 339 -20.05 4.79 -9.56
N GLN A 340 -20.28 5.29 -8.35
CA GLN A 340 -21.35 4.84 -7.46
C GLN A 340 -22.73 5.09 -8.10
N VAL A 341 -22.94 6.26 -8.70
CA VAL A 341 -24.17 6.60 -9.43
C VAL A 341 -24.34 5.65 -10.62
N ARG A 342 -23.31 5.41 -11.44
CA ARG A 342 -23.37 4.47 -12.57
C ARG A 342 -23.80 3.06 -12.14
N ARG A 343 -23.19 2.54 -11.06
CA ARG A 343 -23.55 1.24 -10.48
C ARG A 343 -25.01 1.19 -10.03
N LYS A 344 -25.52 2.24 -9.37
CA LYS A 344 -26.93 2.30 -8.94
C LYS A 344 -27.91 2.32 -10.12
N HIS A 345 -27.51 2.88 -11.25
CA HIS A 345 -28.32 2.94 -12.47
C HIS A 345 -28.18 1.68 -13.35
N GLY A 346 -27.37 0.68 -12.94
CA GLY A 346 -27.13 -0.53 -13.72
C GLY A 346 -26.45 -0.27 -15.06
N LYS A 347 -25.74 0.86 -15.23
CA LYS A 347 -25.07 1.21 -16.50
C LYS A 347 -23.60 0.81 -16.41
N SER A 348 -23.18 -0.11 -17.28
CA SER A 348 -21.77 -0.46 -17.48
C SER A 348 -20.99 0.72 -18.09
N VAL A 349 -19.65 0.64 -18.07
CA VAL A 349 -18.72 1.62 -18.69
C VAL A 349 -19.02 1.85 -20.18
N SER A 350 -19.63 0.87 -20.85
CA SER A 350 -20.06 0.95 -22.27
C SER A 350 -21.46 1.57 -22.49
N GLY A 351 -22.16 1.99 -21.43
CA GLY A 351 -23.53 2.49 -21.51
C GLY A 351 -24.59 1.39 -21.69
N LYS A 352 -24.21 0.11 -21.78
CA LYS A 352 -25.13 -1.03 -21.77
C LYS A 352 -25.62 -1.32 -20.34
N LEU A 353 -26.88 -1.77 -20.23
CA LEU A 353 -27.44 -2.28 -18.99
C LEU A 353 -26.59 -3.48 -18.56
N ASP A 354 -25.95 -3.39 -17.39
CA ASP A 354 -25.20 -4.48 -16.79
C ASP A 354 -26.25 -5.46 -16.26
N VAL A 355 -26.60 -6.46 -17.09
CA VAL A 355 -27.46 -7.57 -16.68
C VAL A 355 -26.79 -8.21 -15.48
N ASN A 356 -27.47 -8.18 -14.33
CA ASN A 356 -26.92 -8.69 -13.08
C ASN A 356 -26.55 -10.17 -13.29
N GLY A 357 -25.55 -10.72 -12.58
CA GLY A 357 -25.14 -12.12 -12.77
C GLY A 357 -26.30 -13.11 -12.64
N PHE A 358 -27.31 -12.76 -11.84
CA PHE A 358 -28.58 -13.49 -11.77
C PHE A 358 -29.40 -13.43 -13.06
N GLU A 359 -29.53 -12.26 -13.71
CA GLU A 359 -30.25 -12.10 -14.97
C GLU A 359 -29.49 -12.77 -16.12
N TRP A 360 -28.15 -12.72 -16.12
CA TRP A 360 -27.33 -13.45 -17.09
C TRP A 360 -27.44 -14.96 -16.90
N LEU A 361 -27.40 -15.46 -15.65
CA LEU A 361 -27.68 -16.87 -15.36
C LEU A 361 -29.12 -17.21 -15.75
N GLN A 362 -30.09 -16.35 -15.43
CA GLN A 362 -31.50 -16.56 -15.74
C GLN A 362 -31.70 -16.62 -17.25
N GLU A 363 -31.10 -15.74 -18.04
CA GLU A 363 -31.17 -15.77 -19.50
C GLU A 363 -30.49 -17.02 -20.06
N LYS A 364 -29.32 -17.38 -19.51
CA LYS A 364 -28.58 -18.58 -19.88
C LYS A 364 -29.40 -19.86 -19.63
N TYR A 365 -30.04 -19.96 -18.47
CA TYR A 365 -30.82 -21.13 -18.06
C TYR A 365 -32.29 -21.08 -18.51
N ALA A 366 -32.83 -19.92 -18.87
CA ALA A 366 -34.23 -19.77 -19.31
C ALA A 366 -34.52 -20.54 -20.59
N ASN A 367 -33.50 -20.65 -21.46
CA ASN A 367 -33.58 -21.40 -22.71
C ASN A 367 -32.95 -22.80 -22.61
N GLU A 368 -32.36 -23.15 -21.45
CA GLU A 368 -31.65 -24.41 -21.26
C GLU A 368 -32.62 -25.48 -20.75
N LYS A 369 -32.82 -26.55 -21.55
CA LYS A 369 -33.72 -27.66 -21.20
C LYS A 369 -33.07 -28.53 -20.13
N ILE A 370 -33.42 -28.31 -18.86
CA ILE A 370 -33.02 -29.19 -17.75
C ILE A 370 -33.82 -30.49 -17.83
N SER A 371 -33.16 -31.55 -18.29
CA SER A 371 -33.71 -32.90 -18.25
C SER A 371 -33.81 -33.39 -16.80
N ILE A 372 -34.97 -33.93 -16.43
CA ILE A 372 -35.26 -34.53 -15.10
C ILE A 372 -34.28 -35.68 -14.75
N ARG A 373 -33.43 -36.12 -15.67
CA ARG A 373 -32.40 -37.16 -15.46
C ARG A 373 -30.95 -36.69 -15.63
N HIS A 374 -30.64 -35.41 -15.35
CA HIS A 374 -29.26 -34.86 -15.39
C HIS A 374 -28.48 -35.17 -16.69
N SER A 375 -29.16 -35.14 -17.83
CA SER A 375 -28.53 -35.29 -19.15
C SER A 375 -28.95 -34.11 -20.02
N VAL A 376 -27.99 -33.25 -20.37
CA VAL A 376 -28.19 -32.18 -21.35
C VAL A 376 -28.24 -32.80 -22.75
N GLY A 377 -29.42 -32.72 -23.37
CA GLY A 377 -29.65 -33.13 -24.75
C GLY A 377 -30.67 -34.24 -24.91
N ALA A 378 -31.96 -33.91 -24.84
CA ALA A 378 -32.97 -34.65 -25.58
C ALA A 378 -34.21 -33.77 -25.79
N SER A 379 -34.56 -33.61 -27.06
CA SER A 379 -35.70 -32.84 -27.56
C SER A 379 -37.02 -33.29 -26.92
N GLY A 380 -37.86 -32.33 -26.52
CA GLY A 380 -39.24 -32.57 -26.11
C GLY A 380 -39.82 -31.43 -25.27
N ASP A 381 -40.87 -30.78 -25.78
CA ASP A 381 -41.61 -29.72 -25.11
C ASP A 381 -42.24 -30.18 -23.80
N ARG A 382 -42.00 -29.45 -22.70
CA ARG A 382 -42.94 -29.36 -21.58
C ARG A 382 -42.95 -27.95 -21.01
N LYS A 383 -44.15 -27.36 -20.96
CA LYS A 383 -44.47 -26.08 -20.34
C LYS A 383 -44.07 -26.12 -18.86
N CYS A 384 -43.33 -25.11 -18.41
CA CYS A 384 -42.89 -24.92 -17.03
C CYS A 384 -44.11 -24.86 -16.09
N THR A 385 -44.23 -25.82 -15.16
CA THR A 385 -45.09 -25.67 -13.99
C THR A 385 -44.27 -25.04 -12.86
N GLN A 386 -44.75 -23.87 -12.44
CA GLN A 386 -44.28 -23.05 -11.33
C GLN A 386 -44.22 -23.86 -10.03
N TRP A 387 -43.03 -23.98 -9.43
CA TRP A 387 -42.88 -24.49 -8.07
C TRP A 387 -42.73 -23.31 -7.10
N LEU A 388 -43.80 -23.02 -6.37
CA LEU A 388 -43.80 -22.26 -5.13
C LEU A 388 -43.61 -23.27 -3.99
N GLY A 389 -42.60 -23.04 -3.17
CA GLY A 389 -42.26 -23.80 -1.97
C GLY A 389 -41.07 -23.17 -1.28
#